data_AF-A0AAU9VXM4-F1
#
_entry.id   AF-A0AAU9VXM4-F1
#
_cell.length_a   1.000
_cell.length_b   1.000
_cell.length_c   1.000
_cell.angle_alpha   90.00
_cell.angle_beta   90.00
_cell.angle_gamma   90.00
#
_symmetry.space_group_name_H-M   'P 1'
#
loop_
_entity.id
_entity.type
_entity.pdbx_description
1 polymer ?
#
loop_
_entity_poly.entity_id
_entity_poly.type
_entity_poly.pdbx_seq_one_letter_code
_entity_poly.pdbx_strand_id
1 'polypeptide(L)'
;ESKLTHILRGNPEFMEQLSLCLDRDVRLIPNWKHLASKLEVEVDVIKRLEQYGDFSPTVRLFSFLETSKPDLTIKELKETMLEIGRNDLLSLLTTEGDCTDSEKVIDVITKPSKAPSPRAGILDELALALDGRSLVLSNWYTLAIKLGVQRITCWTLERRSAENPTGRLFQYLATSCPQLTLRSLKEALDSIERRDLMDVLKNKNLEDDALLKDVITPGSELLERISQELNRDDNIGVKNYIHLACKLEVPADVRREFADINECRKSPTKEVLEWVAARFPETTLSDVAKALEEIQRKDAIQIISRHFPDIIGE
;
A
#
# COMPACT_ATOMS: atom_id res chain seq x y z
N GLU A 1 7.81 23.51 28.29
CA GLU A 1 7.16 22.33 27.70
C GLU A 1 8.15 21.55 26.84
N SER A 2 8.03 20.23 26.79
CA SER A 2 8.88 19.37 25.97
C SER A 2 8.41 19.38 24.51
N LYS A 3 9.28 19.78 23.58
CA LYS A 3 8.95 19.80 22.14
C LYS A 3 8.64 18.40 21.63
N LEU A 4 7.67 18.30 20.72
CA LEU A 4 7.22 17.04 20.13
C LEU A 4 8.39 16.26 19.51
N THR A 5 9.28 16.92 18.77
CA THR A 5 10.47 16.30 18.14
C THR A 5 11.36 15.51 19.11
N HIS A 6 11.58 16.00 20.33
CA HIS A 6 12.40 15.33 21.33
C HIS A 6 11.71 14.09 21.89
N ILE A 7 10.39 14.18 22.08
CA ILE A 7 9.56 13.08 22.60
C ILE A 7 9.50 11.94 21.58
N LEU A 8 9.25 12.25 20.30
CA LEU A 8 9.17 11.26 19.22
C LEU A 8 10.47 10.46 19.06
N ARG A 9 11.64 11.10 19.25
CA ARG A 9 12.95 10.43 19.14
C ARG A 9 13.32 9.64 20.40
N GLY A 10 12.87 10.07 21.57
CA GLY A 10 13.26 9.49 22.86
C GLY A 10 12.37 8.36 23.37
N ASN A 11 11.15 8.21 22.83
CA ASN A 11 10.11 7.37 23.45
C ASN A 11 9.39 6.46 22.41
N PRO A 12 10.07 5.42 21.92
CA PRO A 12 9.49 4.53 20.90
C PRO A 12 8.28 3.73 21.41
N GLU A 13 8.28 3.30 22.67
CA GLU A 13 7.16 2.54 23.27
C GLU A 13 5.88 3.39 23.40
N PHE A 14 6.01 4.66 23.81
CA PHE A 14 4.91 5.62 23.80
C PHE A 14 4.31 5.75 22.39
N MET A 15 5.18 5.91 21.39
CA MET A 15 4.75 6.07 20.01
C MET A 15 4.06 4.83 19.47
N GLU A 16 4.55 3.63 19.79
CA GLU A 16 3.91 2.38 19.42
C GLU A 16 2.51 2.25 20.02
N GLN A 17 2.35 2.53 21.33
CA GLN A 17 1.05 2.46 22.00
C GLN A 17 0.05 3.47 21.44
N LEU A 18 0.49 4.71 21.20
CA LEU A 18 -0.34 5.76 20.63
C LEU A 18 -0.76 5.43 19.18
N SER A 19 0.17 4.88 18.39
CA SER A 19 -0.07 4.40 17.03
C SER A 19 -1.11 3.28 17.00
N LEU A 20 -0.93 2.24 17.82
CA LEU A 20 -1.88 1.12 17.95
C LEU A 20 -3.29 1.58 18.36
N CYS A 21 -3.38 2.69 19.09
CA CYS A 21 -4.62 3.29 19.56
C CYS A 21 -5.31 4.08 18.43
N LEU A 22 -4.58 4.89 17.66
CA LEU A 22 -5.15 5.86 16.71
C LEU A 22 -5.17 5.38 15.26
N ASP A 23 -4.34 4.42 14.88
CA ASP A 23 -4.28 3.88 13.51
C ASP A 23 -5.49 2.99 13.16
N ARG A 24 -6.24 2.55 14.17
CA ARG A 24 -7.43 1.71 13.99
C ARG A 24 -8.55 2.53 13.36
N ASP A 25 -8.98 2.13 12.18
CA ASP A 25 -10.15 2.70 11.51
C ASP A 25 -11.44 1.98 11.96
N VAL A 26 -12.08 2.51 13.02
CA VAL A 26 -13.36 2.03 13.53
C VAL A 26 -14.42 3.08 13.23
N ARG A 27 -15.51 2.69 12.54
CA ARG A 27 -16.55 3.59 11.95
C ARG A 27 -17.13 4.68 12.87
N LEU A 28 -16.98 4.58 14.18
CA LEU A 28 -17.58 5.48 15.17
C LEU A 28 -16.57 6.07 16.16
N ILE A 29 -15.27 5.82 15.96
CA ILE A 29 -14.21 6.31 16.84
C ILE A 29 -13.30 7.22 16.01
N PRO A 30 -13.16 8.51 16.38
CA PRO A 30 -12.22 9.41 15.73
C PRO A 30 -10.80 8.84 15.75
N ASN A 31 -10.12 8.82 14.61
CA ASN A 31 -8.82 8.16 14.43
C ASN A 31 -7.71 9.17 14.08
N TRP A 32 -6.56 8.68 13.64
CA TRP A 32 -5.43 9.50 13.22
C TRP A 32 -5.79 10.59 12.18
N LYS A 33 -6.79 10.38 11.31
CA LYS A 33 -7.24 11.39 10.32
C LYS A 33 -7.82 12.61 11.01
N HIS A 34 -8.60 12.37 12.06
CA HIS A 34 -9.25 13.42 12.84
C HIS A 34 -8.20 14.20 13.65
N LEU A 35 -7.22 13.49 14.22
CA LEU A 35 -6.08 14.12 14.87
C LEU A 35 -5.29 14.99 13.89
N ALA A 36 -4.96 14.47 12.70
CA ALA A 36 -4.24 15.20 11.67
C ALA A 36 -4.97 16.48 11.25
N SER A 37 -6.29 16.40 11.03
CA SER A 37 -7.10 17.59 10.73
C SER A 37 -7.09 18.61 11.87
N LYS A 38 -7.08 18.17 13.13
CA LYS A 38 -6.99 19.07 14.30
C LYS A 38 -5.61 19.70 14.48
N LEU A 39 -4.56 19.02 14.06
CA LEU A 39 -3.19 19.53 14.05
C LEU A 39 -2.88 20.33 12.78
N GLU A 40 -3.90 20.73 12.02
CA GLU A 40 -3.77 21.53 10.79
C GLU A 40 -2.85 20.89 9.74
N VAL A 41 -2.78 19.56 9.72
CA VAL A 41 -2.08 18.83 8.67
C VAL A 41 -2.82 19.02 7.35
N GLU A 42 -2.08 19.35 6.31
CA GLU A 42 -2.62 19.59 4.98
C GLU A 42 -3.44 18.39 4.48
N VAL A 43 -4.60 18.66 3.87
CA VAL A 43 -5.54 17.61 3.42
C VAL A 43 -4.87 16.62 2.47
N ASP A 44 -3.93 17.09 1.65
CA ASP A 44 -3.22 16.25 0.70
C ASP A 44 -2.18 15.33 1.38
N VAL A 45 -1.59 15.76 2.50
CA VAL A 45 -0.78 14.90 3.38
C VAL A 45 -1.66 13.82 4.04
N ILE A 46 -2.85 14.18 4.52
CA ILE A 46 -3.79 13.21 5.11
C ILE A 46 -4.24 12.18 4.06
N LYS A 47 -4.60 12.63 2.85
CA LYS A 47 -4.94 11.73 1.74
C LYS A 47 -3.78 10.82 1.38
N ARG A 48 -2.54 11.34 1.35
CA ARG A 48 -1.34 10.53 1.12
C ARG A 48 -1.24 9.43 2.16
N LEU A 49 -1.33 9.74 3.45
CA LEU A 49 -1.24 8.74 4.52
C LEU A 49 -2.41 7.75 4.55
N GLU A 50 -3.60 8.18 4.11
CA GLU A 50 -4.79 7.33 4.01
C GLU A 50 -4.67 6.32 2.86
N GLN A 51 -4.12 6.79 1.74
CA GLN A 51 -3.92 5.97 0.56
C GLN A 51 -2.65 5.12 0.71
N TYR A 52 -1.64 5.63 1.43
CA TYR A 52 -0.25 5.17 1.48
C TYR A 52 0.30 5.21 2.92
N GLY A 53 0.12 4.10 3.64
CA GLY A 53 0.93 3.85 4.84
C GLY A 53 2.41 3.61 4.49
N ASP A 54 2.71 3.08 3.29
CA ASP A 54 4.08 2.85 2.78
C ASP A 54 4.12 2.46 1.27
N PHE A 55 3.01 2.64 0.53
CA PHE A 55 2.77 1.86 -0.68
C PHE A 55 2.22 2.64 -1.88
N SER A 56 3.07 3.32 -2.67
CA SER A 56 2.59 3.96 -3.91
C SER A 56 2.86 3.09 -5.15
N PRO A 57 1.83 2.56 -5.85
CA PRO A 57 2.04 1.89 -7.12
C PRO A 57 2.62 2.80 -8.20
N THR A 58 2.36 4.11 -8.14
CA THR A 58 3.03 5.11 -9.00
C THR A 58 4.52 5.16 -8.71
N VAL A 59 4.95 5.32 -7.46
CA VAL A 59 6.38 5.31 -7.10
C VAL A 59 7.05 4.02 -7.59
N ARG A 60 6.41 2.87 -7.38
CA ARG A 60 6.91 1.56 -7.85
C ARG A 60 6.98 1.46 -9.36
N LEU A 61 6.00 2.00 -10.07
CA LEU A 61 6.02 2.10 -11.53
C LEU A 61 7.25 2.88 -11.99
N PHE A 62 7.51 4.06 -11.42
CA PHE A 62 8.67 4.85 -11.78
C PHE A 62 9.99 4.14 -11.44
N SER A 63 10.10 3.46 -10.28
CA SER A 63 11.26 2.61 -9.97
C SER A 63 11.44 1.46 -10.97
N PHE A 64 10.35 0.83 -11.43
CA PHE A 64 10.38 -0.22 -12.45
C PHE A 64 10.83 0.32 -13.81
N LEU A 65 10.37 1.52 -14.18
CA LEU A 65 10.73 2.19 -15.43
C LEU A 65 12.20 2.60 -15.47
N GLU A 66 12.83 2.93 -14.33
CA GLU A 66 14.28 3.16 -14.28
C GLU A 66 15.08 2.01 -14.88
N THR A 67 14.63 0.78 -14.64
CA THR A 67 15.34 -0.44 -15.08
C THR A 67 14.83 -0.93 -16.44
N SER A 68 13.53 -0.87 -16.68
CA SER A 68 12.91 -1.43 -17.88
C SER A 68 12.90 -0.47 -19.08
N LYS A 69 12.93 0.84 -18.84
CA LYS A 69 12.91 1.91 -19.85
C LYS A 69 13.76 3.12 -19.43
N PRO A 70 15.09 2.95 -19.28
CA PRO A 70 15.98 4.02 -18.80
C PRO A 70 16.03 5.24 -19.73
N ASP A 71 15.69 5.08 -21.00
CA ASP A 71 15.71 6.14 -22.01
C ASP A 71 14.37 6.88 -22.15
N LEU A 72 13.37 6.56 -21.31
CA LEU A 72 12.09 7.24 -21.32
C LEU A 72 12.29 8.74 -21.09
N THR A 73 11.86 9.54 -22.06
CA THR A 73 11.99 11.00 -22.03
C THR A 73 10.78 11.67 -21.38
N ILE A 74 10.99 12.90 -20.89
CA ILE A 74 9.89 13.74 -20.37
C ILE A 74 8.88 14.05 -21.46
N LYS A 75 9.31 14.19 -22.72
CA LYS A 75 8.40 14.34 -23.86
C LYS A 75 7.43 13.17 -23.97
N GLU A 76 7.95 11.93 -24.02
CA GLU A 76 7.13 10.72 -24.14
C GLU A 76 6.20 10.57 -22.93
N LEU A 77 6.66 10.91 -21.72
CA LEU A 77 5.82 10.90 -20.53
C LEU A 77 4.67 11.90 -20.64
N LYS A 78 4.94 13.16 -21.05
CA LYS A 78 3.91 14.20 -21.26
C LYS A 78 2.90 13.79 -22.33
N GLU A 79 3.36 13.28 -23.47
CA GLU A 79 2.50 12.78 -24.54
C GLU A 79 1.61 11.64 -24.03
N THR A 80 2.16 10.73 -23.22
CA THR A 80 1.38 9.64 -22.62
C THR A 80 0.34 10.16 -21.62
N MET A 81 0.68 11.16 -20.79
CA MET A 81 -0.26 11.80 -19.86
C MET A 81 -1.42 12.46 -20.60
N LEU A 82 -1.12 13.14 -21.72
CA LEU A 82 -2.11 13.74 -22.60
C LEU A 82 -3.03 12.68 -23.20
N GLU A 83 -2.49 11.56 -23.68
CA GLU A 83 -3.27 10.44 -24.23
C GLU A 83 -4.25 9.83 -23.22
N ILE A 84 -3.88 9.76 -21.94
CA ILE A 84 -4.75 9.24 -20.88
C ILE A 84 -5.67 10.32 -20.29
N GLY A 85 -5.63 11.54 -20.83
CA GLY A 85 -6.48 12.67 -20.41
C GLY A 85 -6.05 13.33 -19.10
N ARG A 86 -4.83 13.10 -18.62
CA ARG A 86 -4.27 13.69 -17.39
C ARG A 86 -3.56 15.02 -17.66
N ASN A 87 -4.32 15.95 -18.24
CA ASN A 87 -3.84 17.30 -18.56
C ASN A 87 -3.45 18.09 -17.29
N ASP A 88 -4.07 17.74 -16.17
CA ASP A 88 -3.78 18.28 -14.84
C ASP A 88 -2.33 18.07 -14.41
N LEU A 89 -1.67 17.01 -14.90
CA LEU A 89 -0.29 16.68 -14.53
C LEU A 89 0.75 17.31 -15.46
N LEU A 90 0.33 17.92 -16.57
CA LEU A 90 1.26 18.55 -17.51
C LEU A 90 1.87 19.81 -16.91
N SER A 91 1.08 20.63 -16.21
CA SER A 91 1.56 21.85 -15.53
C SER A 91 2.55 21.53 -14.41
N LEU A 92 2.35 20.41 -13.70
CA LEU A 92 3.29 19.92 -12.69
C LEU A 92 4.67 19.66 -13.31
N LEU A 93 4.72 19.00 -14.48
CA LEU A 93 5.98 18.69 -15.16
C LEU A 93 6.63 19.92 -15.81
N THR A 94 5.84 20.84 -16.37
CA THR A 94 6.39 22.00 -17.10
C THR A 94 6.67 23.19 -16.20
N THR A 95 5.68 23.64 -15.43
CA THR A 95 5.71 24.93 -14.72
C THR A 95 6.32 24.77 -13.34
N GLU A 96 5.97 23.70 -12.63
CA GLU A 96 6.45 23.47 -11.27
C GLU A 96 7.79 22.74 -11.26
N GLY A 97 7.94 21.72 -12.11
CA GLY A 97 9.15 20.91 -12.20
C GLY A 97 10.24 21.42 -13.13
N ASP A 98 9.96 22.43 -13.95
CA ASP A 98 10.88 22.95 -14.98
C ASP A 98 11.54 21.82 -15.81
N CYS A 99 10.74 20.80 -16.18
CA CYS A 99 11.24 19.65 -16.92
C CYS A 99 11.16 19.90 -18.43
N THR A 100 12.31 19.81 -19.08
CA THR A 100 12.48 19.94 -20.52
C THR A 100 12.23 18.61 -21.22
N ASP A 101 11.71 18.68 -22.44
CA ASP A 101 11.29 17.51 -23.22
C ASP A 101 12.43 16.51 -23.54
N SER A 102 13.67 17.01 -23.64
CA SER A 102 14.85 16.19 -23.90
C SER A 102 15.40 15.46 -22.67
N GLU A 103 14.97 15.82 -21.46
CA GLU A 103 15.43 15.17 -20.24
C GLU A 103 14.86 13.76 -20.10
N LYS A 104 15.63 12.88 -19.46
CA LYS A 104 15.17 11.54 -19.11
C LYS A 104 14.40 11.58 -17.79
N VAL A 105 13.32 10.81 -17.73
CA VAL A 105 12.46 10.67 -16.54
C VAL A 105 13.28 10.28 -15.30
N ILE A 106 14.24 9.36 -15.46
CA ILE A 106 15.09 8.90 -14.35
C ILE A 106 15.88 10.04 -13.69
N ASP A 107 16.41 10.97 -14.49
CA ASP A 107 17.30 12.02 -14.00
C ASP A 107 16.54 13.15 -13.28
N VAL A 108 15.26 13.33 -13.62
CA VAL A 108 14.47 14.48 -13.13
C VAL A 108 13.35 14.13 -12.17
N ILE A 109 12.78 12.92 -12.26
CA ILE A 109 11.65 12.49 -11.42
C ILE A 109 12.13 11.49 -10.36
N THR A 110 12.88 10.45 -10.76
CA THR A 110 13.17 9.34 -9.86
C THR A 110 14.49 9.51 -9.10
N LYS A 111 15.50 10.15 -9.69
CA LYS A 111 16.78 10.51 -9.07
C LYS A 111 17.15 11.97 -9.30
N PRO A 112 16.32 12.92 -8.83
CA PRO A 112 16.67 14.34 -8.95
C PRO A 112 18.00 14.62 -8.22
N SER A 113 18.83 15.46 -8.83
CA SER A 113 20.07 15.97 -8.22
C SER A 113 19.83 16.49 -6.79
N LYS A 114 20.74 16.17 -5.85
CA LYS A 114 20.62 16.46 -4.40
C LYS A 114 20.58 17.95 -4.01
N ALA A 115 20.61 18.88 -4.96
CA ALA A 115 20.44 20.29 -4.68
C ALA A 115 18.96 20.61 -4.39
N PRO A 116 18.65 21.62 -3.56
CA PRO A 116 17.29 22.14 -3.47
C PRO A 116 16.88 22.60 -4.86
N SER A 117 15.96 21.86 -5.48
CA SER A 117 15.52 22.07 -6.84
C SER A 117 14.00 22.09 -6.86
N PRO A 118 13.38 22.83 -7.79
CA PRO A 118 11.93 22.80 -8.00
C PRO A 118 11.39 21.40 -8.36
N ARG A 119 12.30 20.44 -8.60
CA ARG A 119 11.99 19.04 -8.92
C ARG A 119 11.82 18.14 -7.69
N ALA A 120 12.18 18.63 -6.51
CA ALA A 120 11.96 17.91 -5.27
C ALA A 120 10.45 17.74 -5.02
N GLY A 121 9.98 16.50 -4.96
CA GLY A 121 8.57 16.18 -4.68
C GLY A 121 7.68 15.95 -5.92
N ILE A 122 8.17 16.13 -7.15
CA ILE A 122 7.35 15.84 -8.36
C ILE A 122 6.79 14.42 -8.33
N LEU A 123 7.62 13.43 -7.96
CA LEU A 123 7.19 12.04 -7.90
C LEU A 123 6.10 11.83 -6.85
N ASP A 124 6.17 12.55 -5.73
CA ASP A 124 5.17 12.47 -4.66
C ASP A 124 3.84 13.09 -5.10
N GLU A 125 3.87 14.21 -5.84
CA GLU A 125 2.67 14.85 -6.42
C GLU A 125 2.05 13.99 -7.53
N LEU A 126 2.87 13.41 -8.42
CA LEU A 126 2.42 12.45 -9.43
C LEU A 126 1.76 11.25 -8.77
N ALA A 127 2.38 10.71 -7.71
CA ALA A 127 1.79 9.65 -6.91
C ALA A 127 0.46 10.12 -6.34
N LEU A 128 0.41 11.19 -5.55
CA LEU A 128 -0.84 11.68 -4.97
C LEU A 128 -2.00 11.78 -5.98
N ALA A 129 -1.71 12.20 -7.20
CA ALA A 129 -2.69 12.42 -8.23
C ALA A 129 -3.06 11.18 -9.06
N LEU A 130 -2.12 10.27 -9.37
CA LEU A 130 -2.37 9.08 -10.22
C LEU A 130 -2.84 7.87 -9.45
N ASP A 131 -2.59 7.87 -8.16
CA ASP A 131 -2.61 6.71 -7.30
C ASP A 131 -3.98 6.67 -6.56
N GLY A 132 -4.65 7.83 -6.52
CA GLY A 132 -6.06 7.98 -6.15
C GLY A 132 -7.05 7.33 -7.12
N ARG A 133 -8.15 6.80 -6.58
CA ARG A 133 -9.24 6.20 -7.36
C ARG A 133 -10.20 7.30 -7.83
N SER A 134 -10.20 7.57 -9.13
CA SER A 134 -11.19 8.44 -9.79
C SER A 134 -12.04 7.64 -10.77
N LEU A 135 -13.34 7.90 -10.81
CA LEU A 135 -14.25 7.31 -11.80
C LEU A 135 -14.13 7.98 -13.19
N VAL A 136 -13.48 9.14 -13.25
CA VAL A 136 -13.41 9.99 -14.45
C VAL A 136 -11.98 10.15 -14.96
N LEU A 137 -11.01 10.23 -14.05
CA LEU A 137 -9.61 10.43 -14.40
C LEU A 137 -8.88 9.09 -14.46
N SER A 138 -8.07 8.93 -15.50
CA SER A 138 -7.13 7.80 -15.62
C SER A 138 -6.15 7.78 -14.45
N ASN A 139 -5.77 6.58 -14.02
CA ASN A 139 -4.88 6.37 -12.88
C ASN A 139 -3.51 5.83 -13.34
N TRP A 140 -2.65 5.52 -12.38
CA TRP A 140 -1.32 4.96 -12.60
C TRP A 140 -1.33 3.68 -13.44
N TYR A 141 -2.38 2.85 -13.32
CA TYR A 141 -2.48 1.60 -14.07
C TYR A 141 -2.66 1.88 -15.57
N THR A 142 -3.55 2.82 -15.93
CA THR A 142 -3.72 3.23 -17.33
C THR A 142 -2.43 3.80 -17.90
N LEU A 143 -1.72 4.62 -17.12
CA LEU A 143 -0.41 5.16 -17.49
C LEU A 143 0.59 4.02 -17.74
N ALA A 144 0.70 3.05 -16.83
CA ALA A 144 1.62 1.92 -16.95
C ALA A 144 1.36 1.12 -18.23
N ILE A 145 0.10 0.79 -18.53
CA ILE A 145 -0.27 0.07 -19.76
C ILE A 145 0.11 0.86 -21.00
N LYS A 146 -0.13 2.17 -21.02
CA LYS A 146 0.25 3.04 -22.16
C LYS A 146 1.76 3.17 -22.33
N LEU A 147 2.49 3.18 -21.23
CA LEU A 147 3.95 3.06 -21.23
C LEU A 147 4.44 1.64 -21.56
N GLY A 148 3.57 0.71 -21.96
CA GLY A 148 3.93 -0.63 -22.41
C GLY A 148 4.30 -1.60 -21.30
N VAL A 149 3.97 -1.27 -20.04
CA VAL A 149 4.11 -2.21 -18.92
C VAL A 149 3.03 -3.28 -19.05
N GLN A 150 3.43 -4.55 -18.90
CA GLN A 150 2.48 -5.65 -19.00
C GLN A 150 1.52 -5.65 -17.80
N ARG A 151 0.26 -6.01 -18.02
CA ARG A 151 -0.77 -6.08 -16.95
C ARG A 151 -0.30 -6.89 -15.74
N ILE A 152 0.39 -7.99 -16.00
CA ILE A 152 0.91 -8.88 -14.96
C ILE A 152 1.93 -8.17 -14.06
N THR A 153 2.79 -7.34 -14.64
CA THR A 153 3.74 -6.51 -13.91
C THR A 153 3.01 -5.45 -13.10
N CYS A 154 1.99 -4.80 -13.68
CA CYS A 154 1.17 -3.83 -12.95
C CYS A 154 0.58 -4.43 -11.66
N TRP A 155 0.06 -5.66 -11.72
CA TRP A 155 -0.46 -6.30 -10.51
C TRP A 155 0.59 -6.47 -9.41
N THR A 156 1.84 -6.77 -9.77
CA THR A 156 2.95 -6.83 -8.81
C THR A 156 3.28 -5.45 -8.25
N LEU A 157 3.20 -4.39 -9.06
CA LEU A 157 3.40 -3.01 -8.61
C LEU A 157 2.29 -2.54 -7.66
N GLU A 158 1.07 -3.07 -7.81
CA GLU A 158 -0.11 -2.77 -6.97
C GLU A 158 -0.17 -3.58 -5.66
N ARG A 159 0.56 -4.69 -5.55
CA ARG A 159 0.56 -5.53 -4.34
C ARG A 159 1.19 -4.86 -3.13
N ARG A 160 0.34 -4.48 -2.17
CA ARG A 160 0.70 -3.86 -0.88
C ARG A 160 1.77 -4.61 -0.09
N SER A 161 1.68 -5.95 -0.09
CA SER A 161 2.64 -6.80 0.60
C SER A 161 3.58 -7.51 -0.38
N ALA A 162 4.86 -7.62 0.01
CA ALA A 162 5.81 -8.51 -0.65
C ALA A 162 5.54 -9.99 -0.31
N GLU A 163 4.71 -10.24 0.71
CA GLU A 163 4.26 -11.56 1.10
C GLU A 163 3.33 -12.18 0.06
N ASN A 164 3.37 -13.50 0.01
CA ASN A 164 2.48 -14.29 -0.83
C ASN A 164 1.59 -15.18 0.05
N PRO A 165 0.46 -14.67 0.59
CA PRO A 165 -0.47 -15.46 1.39
C PRO A 165 -0.96 -16.72 0.69
N THR A 166 -1.24 -16.63 -0.61
CA THR A 166 -1.55 -17.82 -1.44
C THR A 166 -0.38 -18.80 -1.48
N GLY A 167 0.85 -18.31 -1.62
CA GLY A 167 2.06 -19.13 -1.54
C GLY A 167 2.19 -19.85 -0.20
N ARG A 168 1.98 -19.13 0.92
CA ARG A 168 1.97 -19.71 2.27
C ARG A 168 0.86 -20.76 2.44
N LEU A 169 -0.33 -20.50 1.89
CA LEU A 169 -1.42 -21.46 1.84
C LEU A 169 -0.99 -22.74 1.11
N PHE A 170 -0.46 -22.65 -0.12
CA PHE A 170 -0.04 -23.84 -0.85
C PHE A 170 1.14 -24.57 -0.20
N GLN A 171 2.04 -23.85 0.47
CA GLN A 171 3.10 -24.45 1.28
C GLN A 171 2.53 -25.22 2.48
N TYR A 172 1.53 -24.66 3.17
CA TYR A 172 0.82 -25.36 4.24
C TYR A 172 0.09 -26.60 3.70
N LEU A 173 -0.62 -26.49 2.57
CA LEU A 173 -1.33 -27.63 1.98
C LEU A 173 -0.35 -28.75 1.57
N ALA A 174 0.80 -28.41 1.02
CA ALA A 174 1.82 -29.39 0.64
C ALA A 174 2.40 -30.15 1.85
N THR A 175 2.48 -29.51 3.02
CA THR A 175 3.08 -30.08 4.24
C THR A 175 2.05 -30.78 5.12
N SER A 176 0.93 -30.13 5.41
CA SER A 176 -0.11 -30.61 6.33
C SER A 176 -1.19 -31.45 5.66
N CYS A 177 -1.40 -31.27 4.35
CA CYS A 177 -2.42 -31.97 3.58
C CYS A 177 -1.86 -32.59 2.28
N PRO A 178 -0.77 -33.40 2.35
CA PRO A 178 0.00 -33.84 1.18
C PRO A 178 -0.77 -34.76 0.21
N GLN A 179 -1.96 -35.23 0.61
CA GLN A 179 -2.84 -36.09 -0.18
C GLN A 179 -3.89 -35.30 -0.97
N LEU A 180 -3.97 -33.98 -0.80
CA LEU A 180 -4.89 -33.15 -1.58
C LEU A 180 -4.54 -33.27 -3.07
N THR A 181 -5.56 -33.47 -3.88
CA THR A 181 -5.43 -33.63 -5.32
C THR A 181 -5.80 -32.35 -6.06
N LEU A 182 -5.45 -32.29 -7.34
CA LEU A 182 -5.88 -31.22 -8.22
C LEU A 182 -7.40 -31.17 -8.36
N ARG A 183 -8.10 -32.32 -8.30
CA ARG A 183 -9.57 -32.39 -8.27
C ARG A 183 -10.14 -31.57 -7.12
N SER A 184 -9.64 -31.78 -5.90
CA SER A 184 -10.11 -31.03 -4.72
C SER A 184 -9.89 -29.52 -4.86
N LEU A 185 -8.77 -29.10 -5.46
CA LEU A 185 -8.54 -27.68 -5.75
C LEU A 185 -9.56 -27.13 -6.75
N LYS A 186 -9.81 -27.87 -7.84
CA LYS A 186 -10.78 -27.48 -8.88
C LYS A 186 -12.19 -27.34 -8.30
N GLU A 187 -12.63 -28.30 -7.50
CA GLU A 187 -13.92 -28.26 -6.80
C GLU A 187 -14.01 -27.07 -5.84
N ALA A 188 -12.93 -26.81 -5.08
CA ALA A 188 -12.90 -25.67 -4.18
C ALA A 188 -12.97 -24.33 -4.94
N LEU A 189 -12.23 -24.17 -6.04
CA LEU A 189 -12.25 -22.99 -6.90
C LEU A 189 -13.62 -22.77 -7.56
N ASP A 190 -14.26 -23.83 -8.03
CA ASP A 190 -15.62 -23.78 -8.59
C ASP A 190 -16.63 -23.34 -7.53
N SER A 191 -16.52 -23.86 -6.31
CA SER A 191 -17.40 -23.49 -5.18
C SER A 191 -17.25 -22.04 -4.70
N ILE A 192 -16.14 -21.38 -5.03
CA ILE A 192 -15.93 -19.94 -4.79
C ILE A 192 -16.07 -19.12 -6.07
N GLU A 193 -16.61 -19.72 -7.12
CA GLU A 193 -16.94 -19.11 -8.41
C GLU A 193 -15.72 -18.52 -9.15
N ARG A 194 -14.51 -19.03 -8.89
CA ARG A 194 -13.24 -18.58 -9.51
C ARG A 194 -12.97 -19.28 -10.84
N ARG A 195 -13.85 -19.01 -11.81
CA ARG A 195 -13.79 -19.55 -13.17
C ARG A 195 -12.50 -19.19 -13.92
N ASP A 196 -11.97 -18.00 -13.67
CA ASP A 196 -10.70 -17.52 -14.21
C ASP A 196 -9.52 -18.45 -13.84
N LEU A 197 -9.47 -18.92 -12.60
CA LEU A 197 -8.44 -19.86 -12.13
C LEU A 197 -8.67 -21.28 -12.63
N MET A 198 -9.94 -21.69 -12.77
CA MET A 198 -10.29 -22.97 -13.40
C MET A 198 -9.78 -23.06 -14.83
N ASP A 199 -9.88 -21.97 -15.60
CA ASP A 199 -9.38 -21.92 -16.97
C ASP A 199 -7.85 -21.97 -17.02
N VAL A 200 -7.15 -21.36 -16.07
CA VAL A 200 -5.69 -21.48 -15.93
C VAL A 200 -5.27 -22.94 -15.74
N LEU A 201 -5.99 -23.68 -14.90
CA LEU A 201 -5.71 -25.10 -14.64
C LEU A 201 -6.05 -26.01 -15.82
N LYS A 202 -7.16 -25.75 -16.52
CA LYS A 202 -7.57 -26.53 -17.71
C LYS A 202 -6.55 -26.44 -18.84
N ASN A 203 -5.98 -25.25 -19.06
CA ASN A 203 -5.01 -25.03 -20.14
C ASN A 203 -3.69 -25.80 -20.00
N LYS A 204 -3.45 -26.44 -18.85
CA LYS A 204 -2.21 -27.20 -18.58
C LYS A 204 -2.35 -28.72 -18.77
N ASN A 205 -3.52 -29.24 -19.18
CA ASN A 205 -3.77 -30.68 -19.37
C ASN A 205 -3.32 -31.57 -18.18
N LEU A 206 -3.54 -31.09 -16.96
CA LEU A 206 -3.12 -31.79 -15.74
C LEU A 206 -4.18 -32.81 -15.30
N GLU A 207 -3.73 -34.01 -14.92
CA GLU A 207 -4.60 -35.07 -14.40
C GLU A 207 -5.21 -34.69 -13.05
N ASP A 208 -6.49 -35.00 -12.87
CA ASP A 208 -7.26 -34.63 -11.68
C ASP A 208 -6.77 -35.31 -10.40
N ASP A 209 -6.21 -36.52 -10.53
CA ASP A 209 -5.71 -37.31 -9.41
C ASP A 209 -4.27 -36.94 -9.02
N ALA A 210 -3.63 -36.01 -9.76
CA ALA A 210 -2.30 -35.52 -9.43
C ALA A 210 -2.30 -34.82 -8.06
N LEU A 211 -1.28 -35.08 -7.26
CA LEU A 211 -1.14 -34.45 -5.95
C LEU A 211 -0.80 -32.98 -6.10
N LEU A 212 -1.47 -32.15 -5.31
CA LEU A 212 -1.37 -30.71 -5.37
C LEU A 212 0.07 -30.22 -5.16
N LYS A 213 0.79 -30.85 -4.24
CA LYS A 213 2.20 -30.53 -3.89
C LYS A 213 3.18 -30.74 -5.05
N ASP A 214 2.85 -31.62 -5.99
CA ASP A 214 3.70 -31.95 -7.14
C ASP A 214 3.35 -31.07 -8.35
N VAL A 215 2.11 -30.57 -8.40
CA VAL A 215 1.60 -29.69 -9.46
C VAL A 215 1.88 -28.21 -9.17
N ILE A 216 1.64 -27.77 -7.94
CA ILE A 216 1.76 -26.38 -7.51
C ILE A 216 2.97 -26.27 -6.58
N THR A 217 4.14 -26.18 -7.20
CA THR A 217 5.42 -26.11 -6.49
C THR A 217 5.81 -24.66 -6.17
N PRO A 218 6.51 -24.41 -5.06
CA PRO A 218 7.09 -23.10 -4.75
C PRO A 218 7.95 -22.57 -5.91
N GLY A 219 7.74 -21.33 -6.32
CA GLY A 219 8.47 -20.69 -7.41
C GLY A 219 8.03 -21.09 -8.83
N SER A 220 7.02 -21.95 -8.98
CA SER A 220 6.45 -22.24 -10.29
C SER A 220 5.66 -21.05 -10.86
N GLU A 221 5.71 -20.88 -12.18
CA GLU A 221 4.89 -19.90 -12.91
C GLU A 221 3.38 -20.10 -12.62
N LEU A 222 2.96 -21.35 -12.43
CA LEU A 222 1.57 -21.68 -12.12
C LEU A 222 1.16 -21.15 -10.74
N LEU A 223 1.97 -21.39 -9.71
CA LEU A 223 1.72 -20.85 -8.37
C LEU A 223 1.74 -19.32 -8.39
N GLU A 224 2.67 -18.71 -9.12
CA GLU A 224 2.75 -17.26 -9.23
C GLU A 224 1.48 -16.67 -9.83
N ARG A 225 0.99 -17.24 -10.93
CA ARG A 225 -0.24 -16.80 -11.60
C ARG A 225 -1.48 -16.98 -10.71
N ILE A 226 -1.60 -18.11 -10.02
CA ILE A 226 -2.69 -18.34 -9.06
C ILE A 226 -2.61 -17.35 -7.90
N SER A 227 -1.40 -17.09 -7.40
CA SER A 227 -1.15 -16.14 -6.30
C SER A 227 -1.51 -14.71 -6.68
N GLN A 228 -1.21 -14.27 -7.91
CA GLN A 228 -1.60 -12.95 -8.42
C GLN A 228 -3.09 -12.71 -8.37
N GLU A 229 -3.86 -13.76 -8.64
CA GLU A 229 -5.31 -13.70 -8.77
C GLU A 229 -6.04 -13.93 -7.43
N LEU A 230 -5.47 -14.70 -6.51
CA LEU A 230 -6.04 -14.97 -5.18
C LEU A 230 -5.58 -14.00 -4.10
N ASN A 231 -4.47 -13.29 -4.27
CA ASN A 231 -3.99 -12.29 -3.31
C ASN A 231 -4.62 -10.90 -3.51
N ARG A 232 -5.45 -10.70 -4.54
CA ARG A 232 -6.17 -9.44 -4.74
C ARG A 232 -7.18 -9.20 -3.60
N ASP A 233 -7.10 -8.03 -2.99
CA ASP A 233 -7.97 -7.55 -1.90
C ASP A 233 -8.82 -6.34 -2.31
N ASP A 234 -8.57 -5.78 -3.50
CA ASP A 234 -9.16 -4.56 -4.03
C ASP A 234 -10.54 -4.76 -4.68
N ASN A 235 -10.86 -5.98 -5.11
CA ASN A 235 -12.09 -6.33 -5.80
C ASN A 235 -13.19 -6.79 -4.82
N ILE A 236 -14.01 -5.82 -4.38
CA ILE A 236 -15.17 -6.07 -3.53
C ILE A 236 -16.12 -7.07 -4.23
N GLY A 237 -16.28 -8.25 -3.62
CA GLY A 237 -17.17 -9.31 -4.11
C GLY A 237 -16.45 -10.50 -4.78
N VAL A 238 -15.17 -10.36 -5.16
CA VAL A 238 -14.38 -11.48 -5.71
C VAL A 238 -13.79 -12.30 -4.57
N LYS A 239 -13.98 -13.62 -4.62
CA LYS A 239 -13.47 -14.55 -3.61
C LYS A 239 -11.95 -14.74 -3.77
N ASN A 240 -11.22 -14.65 -2.67
CA ASN A 240 -9.76 -14.62 -2.61
C ASN A 240 -9.17 -15.84 -1.86
N TYR A 241 -7.87 -15.84 -1.56
CA TYR A 241 -7.17 -16.95 -0.90
C TYR A 241 -7.81 -17.39 0.43
N ILE A 242 -8.41 -16.46 1.19
CA ILE A 242 -9.07 -16.78 2.47
C ILE A 242 -10.27 -17.70 2.22
N HIS A 243 -11.05 -17.40 1.18
CA HIS A 243 -12.22 -18.20 0.82
C HIS A 243 -11.82 -19.57 0.30
N LEU A 244 -10.74 -19.63 -0.49
CA LEU A 244 -10.17 -20.90 -0.93
C LEU A 244 -9.69 -21.74 0.27
N ALA A 245 -8.93 -21.14 1.19
CA ALA A 245 -8.47 -21.81 2.40
C ALA A 245 -9.63 -22.32 3.27
N CYS A 246 -10.72 -21.55 3.37
CA CYS A 246 -11.94 -21.99 4.04
C CYS A 246 -12.57 -23.22 3.37
N LYS A 247 -12.63 -23.24 2.03
CA LYS A 247 -13.20 -24.37 1.27
C LYS A 247 -12.33 -25.62 1.29
N LEU A 248 -11.02 -25.45 1.41
CA LEU A 248 -10.06 -26.54 1.61
C LEU A 248 -9.93 -26.93 3.10
N GLU A 249 -10.86 -26.50 3.94
CA GLU A 249 -10.94 -26.86 5.37
C GLU A 249 -9.69 -26.53 6.19
N VAL A 250 -8.91 -25.51 5.77
CA VAL A 250 -7.75 -25.06 6.53
C VAL A 250 -8.22 -24.42 7.85
N PRO A 251 -7.67 -24.81 9.01
CA PRO A 251 -8.07 -24.30 10.32
C PRO A 251 -8.00 -22.76 10.46
N ALA A 252 -8.92 -22.18 11.22
CA ALA A 252 -9.10 -20.72 11.29
C ALA A 252 -7.96 -19.98 12.02
N ASP A 253 -7.27 -20.65 12.94
CA ASP A 253 -6.01 -20.23 13.56
C ASP A 253 -4.88 -20.18 12.52
N VAL A 254 -4.68 -21.24 11.75
CA VAL A 254 -3.66 -21.29 10.68
C VAL A 254 -3.93 -20.24 9.61
N ARG A 255 -5.19 -20.06 9.18
CA ARG A 255 -5.53 -19.04 8.17
C ARG A 255 -5.16 -17.62 8.60
N ARG A 256 -5.17 -17.32 9.90
CA ARG A 256 -4.75 -16.00 10.42
C ARG A 256 -3.25 -15.77 10.30
N GLU A 257 -2.44 -16.82 10.23
CA GLU A 257 -0.98 -16.74 10.05
C GLU A 257 -0.57 -16.51 8.58
N PHE A 258 -1.44 -16.82 7.63
CA PHE A 258 -1.22 -16.49 6.21
C PHE A 258 -1.40 -15.01 5.92
N ALA A 259 -2.27 -14.35 6.69
CA ALA A 259 -2.44 -12.91 6.65
C ALA A 259 -1.20 -12.23 7.24
N ASP A 260 -0.94 -11.03 6.75
CA ASP A 260 0.20 -10.25 7.20
C ASP A 260 0.01 -9.84 8.67
N ILE A 261 0.77 -10.46 9.58
CA ILE A 261 0.89 -10.01 10.98
C ILE A 261 1.87 -8.84 11.06
N ASN A 262 2.74 -8.68 10.06
CA ASN A 262 3.86 -7.74 10.06
C ASN A 262 3.91 -6.91 8.77
N GLU A 263 2.78 -6.29 8.39
CA GLU A 263 2.97 -5.02 7.72
C GLU A 263 3.69 -4.13 8.75
N CYS A 264 4.98 -3.87 8.52
CA CYS A 264 5.61 -2.62 8.90
C CYS A 264 4.84 -1.50 8.20
N ARG A 265 3.54 -1.31 8.49
CA ARG A 265 2.90 -0.03 8.26
C ARG A 265 3.68 0.94 9.13
N LYS A 266 4.38 1.87 8.52
CA LYS A 266 4.61 3.13 9.21
C LYS A 266 3.25 3.59 9.70
N SER A 267 3.17 3.78 11.01
CA SER A 267 1.96 4.24 11.63
C SER A 267 1.57 5.59 11.02
N PRO A 268 0.38 5.75 10.43
CA PRO A 268 -0.06 7.07 9.97
C PRO A 268 -0.12 8.07 11.12
N THR A 269 -0.41 7.63 12.35
CA THR A 269 -0.26 8.47 13.55
C THR A 269 1.17 8.95 13.73
N LYS A 270 2.16 8.06 13.62
CA LYS A 270 3.58 8.43 13.71
C LYS A 270 3.99 9.41 12.62
N GLU A 271 3.59 9.17 11.37
CA GLU A 271 3.93 10.07 10.27
C GLU A 271 3.26 11.44 10.40
N VAL A 272 2.01 11.50 10.87
CA VAL A 272 1.34 12.76 11.20
C VAL A 272 2.15 13.53 12.23
N LEU A 273 2.55 12.89 13.33
CA LEU A 273 3.29 13.58 14.39
C LEU A 273 4.70 13.99 13.95
N GLU A 274 5.39 13.17 13.15
CA GLU A 274 6.69 13.52 12.57
C GLU A 274 6.58 14.71 11.59
N TRP A 275 5.56 14.71 10.75
CA TRP A 275 5.28 15.81 9.81
C TRP A 275 4.99 17.11 10.58
N VAL A 276 4.11 17.05 11.58
CA VAL A 276 3.78 18.21 12.44
C VAL A 276 5.04 18.72 13.13
N ALA A 277 5.84 17.83 13.71
CA ALA A 277 7.06 18.21 14.41
C ALA A 277 8.12 18.85 13.49
N ALA A 278 8.14 18.47 12.20
CA ALA A 278 9.02 19.07 11.20
C ALA A 278 8.50 20.40 10.67
N ARG A 279 7.19 20.52 10.43
CA ARG A 279 6.56 21.73 9.85
C ARG A 279 6.33 22.82 10.88
N PHE A 280 6.02 22.42 12.11
CA PHE A 280 5.75 23.29 13.26
C PHE A 280 6.67 22.90 14.43
N PRO A 281 7.95 23.35 14.41
CA PRO A 281 8.96 22.93 15.39
C PRO A 281 8.67 23.36 16.84
N GLU A 282 7.72 24.27 17.03
CA GLU A 282 7.27 24.73 18.35
C GLU A 282 6.11 23.89 18.91
N THR A 283 5.53 22.97 18.12
CA THR A 283 4.48 22.08 18.61
C THR A 283 4.99 21.22 19.76
N THR A 284 4.21 21.20 20.83
CA THR A 284 4.46 20.47 22.06
C THR A 284 3.57 19.24 22.14
N LEU A 285 3.87 18.34 23.07
CA LEU A 285 2.97 17.22 23.36
C LEU A 285 1.64 17.67 24.00
N SER A 286 1.60 18.86 24.61
CA SER A 286 0.37 19.46 25.14
C SER A 286 -0.60 19.82 24.01
N ASP A 287 -0.08 20.38 22.91
CA ASP A 287 -0.90 20.68 21.71
C ASP A 287 -1.53 19.41 21.12
N VAL A 288 -0.78 18.31 21.09
CA VAL A 288 -1.28 16.99 20.66
C VAL A 288 -2.33 16.46 21.64
N ALA A 289 -2.12 16.59 22.95
CA ALA A 289 -3.09 16.18 23.97
C ALA A 289 -4.41 16.96 23.85
N LYS A 290 -4.33 18.27 23.63
CA LYS A 290 -5.50 19.13 23.39
C LYS A 290 -6.24 18.72 22.12
N ALA A 291 -5.53 18.48 21.02
CA ALA A 291 -6.14 17.98 19.78
C ALA A 291 -6.84 16.62 19.99
N LEU A 292 -6.26 15.73 20.79
CA LEU A 292 -6.87 14.44 21.18
C LEU A 292 -8.13 14.63 22.04
N GLU A 293 -8.15 15.62 22.92
CA GLU A 293 -9.32 15.95 23.73
C GLU A 293 -10.47 16.49 22.88
N GLU A 294 -10.16 17.35 21.91
CA GLU A 294 -11.13 17.89 20.97
C GLU A 294 -11.78 16.80 20.08
N ILE A 295 -11.03 15.74 19.74
CA ILE A 295 -11.58 14.56 19.05
C ILE A 295 -12.12 13.50 20.02
N GLN A 296 -12.21 13.82 21.31
CA GLN A 296 -12.76 12.98 22.38
C GLN A 296 -12.05 11.63 22.57
N ARG A 297 -10.77 11.53 22.23
CA ARG A 297 -9.95 10.31 22.39
C ARG A 297 -9.33 10.19 23.77
N LYS A 298 -10.19 10.00 24.78
CA LYS A 298 -9.81 9.83 26.20
C LYS A 298 -8.85 8.66 26.44
N ASP A 299 -8.96 7.60 25.65
CA ASP A 299 -8.05 6.45 25.66
C ASP A 299 -6.63 6.83 25.23
N ALA A 300 -6.48 7.65 24.18
CA ALA A 300 -5.18 8.16 23.74
C ALA A 300 -4.58 9.16 24.75
N ILE A 301 -5.41 10.00 25.37
CA ILE A 301 -5.01 10.89 26.48
C ILE A 301 -4.46 10.09 27.65
N GLN A 302 -5.09 8.97 28.02
CA GLN A 302 -4.58 8.10 29.09
C GLN A 302 -3.19 7.52 28.75
N ILE A 303 -2.91 7.23 27.48
CA ILE A 303 -1.58 6.79 27.05
C ILE A 303 -0.57 7.92 27.28
N ILE A 304 -0.91 9.17 26.90
CA ILE A 304 -0.06 10.34 27.19
C ILE A 304 0.17 10.49 28.70
N SER A 305 -0.88 10.45 29.54
CA SER A 305 -0.73 10.59 31.00
C SER A 305 0.14 9.52 31.65
N ARG A 306 0.16 8.29 31.11
CA ARG A 306 0.99 7.20 31.65
C ARG A 306 2.47 7.43 31.42
N HIS A 307 2.83 7.96 30.25
CA HIS A 307 4.23 8.22 29.88
C HIS A 307 4.69 9.62 30.34
N PHE A 308 3.76 10.57 30.43
CA PHE A 308 4.02 11.97 30.74
C PHE A 308 2.92 12.54 31.66
N PRO A 309 2.94 12.20 32.97
CA PRO A 309 1.89 12.59 33.91
C PRO A 309 1.76 14.10 34.11
N ASP A 310 2.86 14.84 33.93
CA ASP A 310 2.93 16.29 34.17
C ASP A 310 2.32 17.15 33.05
N ILE A 311 1.83 16.54 31.96
CA ILE A 311 1.34 17.28 30.77
C ILE A 311 -0.17 17.55 30.81
N ILE A 312 -0.95 16.77 31.57
CA ILE A 312 -2.43 16.85 31.57
C ILE A 312 -2.93 17.49 32.88
N GLY A 313 -2.08 18.31 33.51
CA GLY A 313 -2.29 18.88 34.82
C GLY A 313 -2.06 20.39 34.86
N GLU A 314 -2.74 21.14 33.99
CA GLU A 314 -3.10 22.55 34.19
C GLU A 314 -4.40 22.89 33.42
#